data_AF-A0A554WUF7-F1
#
_entry.id   AF-A0A554WUF7-F1
#
_cell.length_a   1.000
_cell.length_b   1.000
_cell.length_c   1.000
_cell.angle_alpha   90.00
_cell.angle_beta   90.00
_cell.angle_gamma   90.00
#
_symmetry.space_group_name_H-M   'P 1'
#
loop_
_entity.id
_entity.type
_entity.pdbx_description
1 polymer ?
#
loop_
_entity_poly.entity_id
_entity_poly.type
_entity_poly.pdbx_seq_one_letter_code
_entity_poly.pdbx_strand_id
1 'polypeptide(L)'
;MARTDTPPDAAALPATYEAAVQELEALLGRLEAGQLPLEELLGAYQRAAQLLAFCRQRLEAVEQQIRLIDAEGAERPWDAGA
;
A
#
# COMPACT_ATOMS: atom_id res chain seq x y z
N MET A 1 -16.83 22.96 -25.70
CA MET A 1 -15.94 21.79 -25.50
C MET A 1 -14.73 22.26 -24.70
N ALA A 2 -14.73 22.07 -23.38
CA ALA A 2 -13.53 22.30 -22.56
C ALA A 2 -12.91 20.93 -22.28
N ARG A 3 -11.69 20.72 -22.81
CA ARG A 3 -10.90 19.53 -22.52
C ARG A 3 -10.41 19.68 -21.09
N THR A 4 -10.85 18.80 -20.20
CA THR A 4 -10.19 18.59 -18.91
C THR A 4 -8.91 17.81 -19.20
N ASP A 5 -7.84 18.55 -19.43
CA ASP A 5 -6.47 18.02 -19.34
C ASP A 5 -6.15 17.94 -17.84
N THR A 6 -6.54 16.83 -17.22
CA THR A 6 -6.04 16.48 -15.89
C THR A 6 -4.65 15.88 -16.10
N PRO A 7 -3.57 16.46 -15.54
CA PRO A 7 -2.25 15.86 -15.64
C PRO A 7 -2.30 14.44 -15.04
N PRO A 8 -1.67 13.43 -15.68
CA PRO A 8 -1.62 12.10 -15.12
C PRO A 8 -0.80 12.18 -13.83
N ASP A 9 -1.51 12.05 -12.71
CA ASP A 9 -1.05 11.65 -11.40
C ASP A 9 0.44 11.89 -11.14
N ALA A 10 0.75 13.06 -10.58
CA ALA A 10 1.97 13.24 -9.82
C ALA A 10 1.88 12.39 -8.53
N ALA A 11 2.03 11.07 -8.72
CA ALA A 11 2.32 10.01 -7.77
C ALA A 11 1.57 10.08 -6.41
N ALA A 12 0.24 10.06 -6.42
CA ALA A 12 -0.52 9.77 -5.22
C ALA A 12 -0.21 8.33 -4.75
N LEU A 13 -0.17 8.14 -3.42
CA LEU A 13 -0.12 6.81 -2.84
C LEU A 13 -1.44 6.08 -3.12
N PRO A 14 -1.41 4.77 -3.37
CA PRO A 14 -2.60 3.96 -3.59
C PRO A 14 -3.56 4.04 -2.39
N ALA A 15 -4.86 3.97 -2.68
CA ALA A 15 -5.90 4.09 -1.65
C ALA A 15 -5.98 2.85 -0.73
N THR A 16 -5.67 1.67 -1.27
CA THR A 16 -5.79 0.37 -0.58
C THR A 16 -4.50 -0.42 -0.64
N TYR A 17 -4.36 -1.39 0.27
CA TYR A 17 -3.21 -2.29 0.32
C TYR A 17 -3.13 -3.13 -0.97
N GLU A 18 -4.25 -3.67 -1.43
CA GLU A 18 -4.32 -4.50 -2.63
C GLU A 18 -3.90 -3.72 -3.88
N ALA A 19 -4.33 -2.46 -4.00
CA ALA A 19 -3.91 -1.59 -5.10
C ALA A 19 -2.39 -1.33 -5.08
N ALA A 20 -1.82 -1.15 -3.89
CA ALA A 20 -0.37 -0.96 -3.74
C ALA A 20 0.43 -2.19 -4.15
N VAL A 21 -0.04 -3.38 -3.77
CA VAL A 21 0.58 -4.65 -4.15
C VAL A 21 0.49 -4.89 -5.65
N GLN A 22 -0.68 -4.68 -6.25
CA GLN A 22 -0.86 -4.83 -7.71
C GLN A 22 0.06 -3.91 -8.51
N GLU A 23 0.21 -2.66 -8.07
CA GLU A 23 1.11 -1.71 -8.73
C GLU A 23 2.58 -2.14 -8.59
N LEU A 24 2.97 -2.63 -7.41
CA LEU A 24 4.33 -3.12 -7.15
C LEU A 24 4.65 -4.36 -8.01
N GLU A 25 3.73 -5.30 -8.13
CA GLU A 25 3.87 -6.49 -8.97
C GLU A 25 4.00 -6.12 -10.45
N ALA A 26 3.17 -5.19 -10.94
CA ALA A 26 3.27 -4.71 -12.32
C ALA A 26 4.62 -4.03 -12.60
N LEU A 27 5.13 -3.26 -11.63
CA LEU A 27 6.42 -2.60 -11.73
C LEU A 27 7.57 -3.61 -11.74
N LEU A 28 7.54 -4.60 -10.85
CA LEU A 28 8.51 -5.70 -10.82
C LEU A 28 8.50 -6.50 -12.12
N GLY A 29 7.31 -6.84 -12.64
CA GLY A 29 7.19 -7.56 -13.91
C GLY A 29 7.82 -6.81 -15.09
N ARG A 30 7.72 -5.47 -15.11
CA ARG A 30 8.39 -4.64 -16.13
C ARG A 30 9.92 -4.61 -15.97
N LEU A 31 10.41 -4.60 -14.72
CA LEU A 31 11.84 -4.67 -14.41
C LEU A 31 12.43 -6.02 -14.83
N GLU A 32 11.77 -7.13 -14.47
CA GLU A 32 12.21 -8.49 -14.80
C GLU A 32 12.20 -8.76 -16.30
N ALA A 33 11.24 -8.18 -17.02
CA ALA A 33 11.18 -8.28 -18.47
C ALA A 33 12.22 -7.41 -19.19
N GLY A 34 13.02 -6.60 -18.46
CA GLY A 34 14.02 -5.72 -19.06
C GLY A 34 13.42 -4.62 -19.93
N GLN A 35 12.15 -4.29 -19.74
CA GLN A 35 11.40 -3.34 -20.57
C GLN A 35 11.57 -1.88 -20.12
N LEU A 36 12.32 -1.63 -19.03
CA LEU A 36 12.58 -0.27 -18.56
C LEU A 36 13.90 0.29 -19.11
N PRO A 37 13.87 1.49 -19.73
CA PRO A 37 15.11 2.21 -20.05
C PRO A 37 15.81 2.67 -18.77
N LEU A 38 17.11 2.92 -18.86
CA LEU A 38 17.97 3.26 -17.72
C LEU A 38 17.47 4.50 -16.97
N GLU A 39 16.94 5.48 -17.70
CA GLU A 39 16.41 6.74 -17.18
C GLU A 39 15.16 6.51 -16.31
N GLU A 40 14.37 5.48 -16.59
CA GLU A 40 13.16 5.13 -15.84
C GLU A 40 13.44 4.22 -14.64
N LEU A 41 14.58 3.51 -14.61
CA LEU A 41 14.91 2.56 -13.54
C LEU A 41 14.93 3.23 -12.16
N LEU A 42 15.49 4.43 -12.07
CA LEU A 42 15.55 5.16 -10.80
C LEU A 42 14.15 5.56 -10.32
N GLY A 43 13.28 6.01 -11.23
CA GLY A 43 11.90 6.37 -10.92
C GLY A 43 11.08 5.15 -10.48
N ALA A 44 11.24 4.02 -11.17
CA ALA A 44 10.60 2.77 -10.81
C ALA A 44 11.05 2.27 -9.42
N TYR A 45 12.35 2.35 -9.12
CA TYR A 45 12.86 2.01 -7.80
C TYR A 45 12.27 2.90 -6.69
N GLN A 46 12.24 4.22 -6.91
CA GLN A 46 11.64 5.16 -5.95
C GLN A 46 10.15 4.87 -5.72
N ARG A 47 9.40 4.59 -6.78
CA ARG A 47 7.98 4.23 -6.67
C ARG A 47 7.79 2.93 -5.91
N ALA A 48 8.58 1.90 -6.21
CA ALA A 48 8.55 0.63 -5.48
C ALA A 48 8.84 0.84 -3.98
N ALA A 49 9.81 1.70 -3.63
CA ALA A 49 10.12 2.03 -2.24
C ALA A 49 8.93 2.72 -1.53
N GLN A 50 8.22 3.62 -2.21
CA GLN A 50 7.03 4.28 -1.68
C GLN A 50 5.89 3.28 -1.45
N LEU A 51 5.61 2.40 -2.41
CA LEU A 51 4.58 1.37 -2.30
C LEU A 51 4.87 0.42 -1.13
N LEU A 52 6.13 -0.02 -1.00
CA LEU A 52 6.57 -0.86 0.12
C LEU A 52 6.42 -0.17 1.48
N ALA A 53 6.74 1.12 1.56
CA ALA A 53 6.55 1.89 2.80
C ALA A 53 5.06 1.98 3.18
N PHE A 54 4.20 2.25 2.21
CA PHE A 54 2.75 2.27 2.43
C PHE A 54 2.21 0.92 2.91
N CYS A 55 2.61 -0.18 2.27
CA CYS A 55 2.21 -1.52 2.68
C CYS A 55 2.59 -1.82 4.14
N ARG A 56 3.82 -1.49 4.54
CA ARG A 56 4.28 -1.65 5.92
C ARG A 56 3.44 -0.83 6.90
N GLN A 57 3.19 0.45 6.59
CA GLN A 57 2.39 1.31 7.46
C GLN A 57 0.96 0.78 7.66
N ARG A 58 0.35 0.21 6.61
CA ARG A 58 -0.99 -0.40 6.72
C ARG A 58 -0.98 -1.62 7.64
N LEU A 59 0.02 -2.48 7.51
CA LEU A 59 0.17 -3.66 8.38
C LEU A 59 0.41 -3.24 9.84
N GLU A 60 1.32 -2.29 10.07
CA GLU A 60 1.60 -1.75 11.41
C GLU A 60 0.34 -1.15 12.06
N ALA A 61 -0.49 -0.44 11.30
CA ALA A 61 -1.74 0.11 11.81
C ALA A 61 -2.73 -0.98 12.23
N VAL A 62 -2.86 -2.05 11.44
CA VAL A 62 -3.72 -3.19 11.77
C VAL A 62 -3.19 -3.94 13.00
N GLU A 63 -1.87 -4.17 13.08
CA GLU A 63 -1.26 -4.79 14.26
C GLU A 63 -1.46 -3.97 15.54
N GLN A 64 -1.42 -2.64 15.45
CA GLN A 64 -1.70 -1.76 16.59
C GLN A 64 -3.16 -1.85 17.03
N GLN A 65 -4.10 -1.93 16.07
CA GLN A 65 -5.52 -2.11 16.36
C GLN A 65 -5.80 -3.45 17.05
N ILE A 66 -5.17 -4.54 16.58
CA ILE A 66 -5.28 -5.86 17.21
C ILE A 66 -4.74 -5.81 18.64
N ARG A 67 -3.57 -5.22 18.85
CA ARG A 67 -2.98 -5.06 20.19
C ARG A 67 -3.88 -4.29 21.14
N LEU A 68 -4.58 -3.27 20.66
CA LEU A 68 -5.55 -2.52 21.47
C LEU A 68 -6.74 -3.41 21.87
N ILE A 69 -7.30 -4.17 20.92
CA ILE A 69 -8.40 -5.10 21.18
C ILE A 69 -7.99 -6.18 22.19
N ASP A 70 -6.77 -6.72 22.08
CA ASP A 70 -6.25 -7.72 23.02
C ASP A 70 -6.01 -7.11 24.42
N ALA A 71 -5.53 -5.87 24.49
CA ALA A 71 -5.32 -5.16 25.75
C ALA A 71 -6.65 -4.75 26.43
N GLU A 72 -7.66 -4.35 25.65
CA GLU A 72 -9.00 -4.02 26.13
C GLU A 72 -9.87 -5.27 26.38
N GLY A 73 -9.56 -6.37 25.70
CA GLY A 73 -10.25 -7.66 25.76
C GLY A 73 -9.84 -8.56 26.93
N ALA A 74 -8.84 -8.17 27.72
CA ALA A 74 -8.41 -8.95 28.88
C ALA A 74 -9.36 -8.83 30.09
N GLU A 75 -10.29 -7.87 30.13
CA GLU A 75 -11.11 -7.61 31.34
C GLU A 75 -12.60 -7.38 31.09
N ARG A 76 -13.16 -7.93 30.01
CA ARG A 76 -14.59 -8.27 30.04
C ARG A 76 -14.70 -9.77 29.91
N PRO A 77 -14.99 -10.51 31.01
CA PRO A 77 -15.50 -11.85 30.84
C PRO A 77 -16.63 -11.74 29.82
N TRP A 78 -16.51 -12.50 28.74
CA TRP A 78 -17.64 -12.69 27.86
C TRP A 78 -18.66 -13.46 28.70
N ASP A 79 -19.57 -12.72 29.34
CA ASP A 79 -20.78 -13.30 29.94
C ASP A 79 -21.63 -13.80 28.76
N ALA A 80 -21.26 -14.96 28.22
CA ALA A 80 -22.21 -15.81 27.52
C ALA A 80 -23.26 -16.19 28.57
N GLY A 81 -24.31 -15.38 28.67
CA GLY A 81 -25.41 -15.66 29.57
C GLY A 81 -26.05 -17.00 29.23
N ALA A 82 -25.88 -17.97 30.13
CA ALA A 82 -26.86 -18.98 30.57
C ALA A 82 -26.23 -19.89 31.63
#